data_AF-A0AA37LEH2-F1
#
_entry.id   AF-A0AA37LEH2-F1
#
_cell.length_a   1.000
_cell.length_b   1.000
_cell.length_c   1.000
_cell.angle_alpha   90.00
_cell.angle_beta   90.00
_cell.angle_gamma   90.00
#
_symmetry.space_group_name_H-M   'P 1'
#
loop_
_entity.id
_entity.type
_entity.pdbx_description
1 polymer ?
#
loop_
_entity_poly.entity_id
_entity_poly.type
_entity_poly.pdbx_seq_one_letter_code
_entity_poly.pdbx_strand_id
1 'polypeptide(L)'
;MFCDETHCEYVFHETSALPIEDNKNDDDDYNDSSQVGSLVVTTDRTLNSSAVCRSWYVTSGGNGTEDRISIETKGDGTVEEVFIPIRGGVNQTTFMTNTSESCGAGCRTVAAFEAAEDKPWYYRCNVTVGRVGNATRPEHEVSESLRSMAAAAISLQGIGVSSLEVDDMQYQVYPSESAFGLPKMGSNDLMALNMARFAIGTIAMCAQGNEPLVVDGFAAIKGSHLVIDHWDYANLILVSVTLAQLVLGVATAIFAGRVVVPEGGPIAMARVLSPVANKLQNSGKGDLLLAAEGQGSLWIYKAVKSAEEGIYDLFMEEMIHPESKREGVDMS
;
A
#
# COMPACT_ATOMS: atom_id res chain seq x y z
N MET A 1 -12.06 8.69 -14.16
CA MET A 1 -13.28 9.54 -14.12
C MET A 1 -14.48 8.63 -14.24
N PHE A 2 -15.45 8.81 -13.36
CA PHE A 2 -16.67 8.04 -13.31
C PHE A 2 -17.85 9.00 -13.25
N CYS A 3 -18.87 8.76 -14.06
CA CYS A 3 -20.09 9.55 -14.04
C CYS A 3 -21.29 8.61 -14.15
N ASP A 4 -22.14 8.65 -13.14
CA ASP A 4 -23.45 7.99 -13.12
C ASP A 4 -24.54 8.95 -13.62
N GLU A 5 -25.81 8.62 -13.39
CA GLU A 5 -26.97 9.47 -13.71
C GLU A 5 -27.05 10.74 -12.85
N THR A 6 -26.51 10.72 -11.63
CA THR A 6 -26.63 11.84 -10.67
C THR A 6 -25.31 12.37 -10.16
N HIS A 7 -24.19 11.70 -10.45
CA HIS A 7 -22.91 11.97 -9.81
C HIS A 7 -21.75 11.85 -10.79
N CYS A 8 -20.80 12.78 -10.70
CA CYS A 8 -19.60 12.80 -11.53
C CYS A 8 -18.38 13.03 -10.65
N GLU A 9 -17.42 12.10 -10.72
CA GLU A 9 -16.20 12.17 -9.92
C GLU A 9 -14.94 11.77 -10.69
N TYR A 10 -13.84 12.34 -10.25
CA TYR A 10 -12.50 11.97 -10.62
C TYR A 10 -11.81 11.35 -9.41
N VAL A 11 -11.16 10.20 -9.62
CA VAL A 11 -10.36 9.51 -8.60
C VAL A 11 -8.90 9.71 -8.97
N PHE A 12 -8.08 10.11 -8.00
CA PHE A 12 -6.67 10.39 -8.25
C PHE A 12 -5.84 9.12 -8.28
N HIS A 13 -4.81 9.14 -9.13
CA HIS A 13 -3.83 8.07 -9.27
C HIS A 13 -2.45 8.59 -8.86
N GLU A 14 -1.66 7.73 -8.23
CA GLU A 14 -0.27 7.96 -7.90
C GLU A 14 0.61 6.98 -8.67
N THR A 15 1.76 7.46 -9.12
CA THR A 15 2.75 6.67 -9.84
C THR A 15 4.04 6.54 -9.05
N SER A 16 4.71 5.40 -9.18
CA SER A 16 6.07 5.27 -8.65
C SER A 16 7.01 6.23 -9.39
N ALA A 17 7.75 7.04 -8.62
CA ALA A 17 8.71 8.01 -9.15
C ALA A 17 9.89 7.35 -9.88
N LEU A 18 10.28 6.17 -9.40
CA LEU A 18 11.26 5.32 -10.08
C LEU A 18 10.52 4.24 -10.87
N PRO A 19 10.98 3.94 -12.09
CA PRO A 19 10.50 2.79 -12.81
C PRO A 19 10.85 1.51 -12.07
N ILE A 20 9.97 0.51 -12.17
CA ILE A 20 10.24 -0.81 -11.59
C ILE A 20 11.14 -1.56 -12.57
N GLU A 21 12.36 -1.89 -12.14
CA GLU A 21 13.17 -2.89 -12.82
C GLU A 21 12.49 -4.25 -12.65
N ASP A 22 11.87 -4.76 -13.71
CA ASP A 22 11.52 -6.17 -13.77
C ASP A 22 12.84 -6.95 -13.96
N ASN A 23 13.28 -7.64 -12.90
CA ASN A 23 14.33 -8.66 -12.99
C ASN A 23 13.82 -9.83 -13.84
N LYS A 24 13.73 -9.64 -15.16
CA LYS A 24 13.60 -10.74 -16.13
C LYS A 24 14.95 -11.42 -16.22
N ASN A 25 15.18 -12.40 -15.34
CA ASN A 25 16.17 -13.45 -15.53
C ASN A 25 15.50 -14.67 -16.19
N ASP A 26 14.73 -14.45 -17.27
CA ASP A 26 14.20 -15.54 -18.07
C ASP A 26 14.80 -15.40 -19.47
N ASP A 27 15.74 -16.31 -19.76
CA ASP A 27 16.44 -16.52 -21.03
C ASP A 27 15.51 -17.00 -22.17
N ASP A 28 14.26 -16.54 -22.20
CA ASP A 28 13.27 -16.97 -23.20
C ASP A 28 12.73 -15.76 -23.99
N ASP A 29 13.26 -15.68 -25.20
CA ASP A 29 12.58 -15.33 -26.44
C ASP A 29 12.18 -13.86 -26.70
N TYR A 30 12.99 -13.25 -27.58
CA TYR A 30 12.57 -12.45 -28.74
C TYR A 30 11.42 -11.43 -28.58
N ASN A 31 11.82 -10.16 -28.48
CA ASN A 31 11.11 -8.99 -28.98
C ASN A 31 9.87 -8.51 -28.20
N ASP A 32 9.93 -8.53 -26.87
CA ASP A 32 9.06 -7.67 -26.05
C ASP A 32 9.91 -6.56 -25.44
N SER A 33 9.76 -5.35 -25.98
CA SER A 33 10.28 -4.12 -25.37
C SER A 33 9.71 -4.04 -23.96
N SER A 34 10.47 -4.54 -22.98
CA SER A 34 10.14 -4.54 -21.57
C SER A 34 9.65 -3.16 -21.19
N GLN A 35 8.33 -3.01 -21.05
CA GLN A 35 7.72 -1.77 -20.61
C GLN A 35 8.24 -1.52 -19.21
N VAL A 36 9.22 -0.63 -19.13
CA VAL A 36 9.68 0.02 -17.91
C VAL A 36 8.50 0.87 -17.42
N GLY A 37 7.53 0.22 -16.78
CA GLY A 37 6.28 0.84 -16.35
C GLY A 37 6.38 1.34 -14.93
N SER A 38 6.01 2.61 -14.71
CA SER A 38 5.73 3.09 -13.35
C SER A 38 4.49 2.38 -12.80
N LEU A 39 4.54 1.96 -11.53
CA LEU A 39 3.39 1.37 -10.86
C LEU A 39 2.35 2.46 -10.58
N VAL A 40 1.13 2.27 -11.09
CA VAL A 40 0.00 3.17 -10.86
C VAL A 40 -0.88 2.58 -9.76
N VAL A 41 -1.18 3.38 -8.73
CA VAL A 41 -2.14 3.06 -7.68
C VAL A 41 -3.28 4.07 -7.69
N THR A 42 -4.50 3.59 -7.48
CA THR A 42 -5.67 4.45 -7.27
C THR A 42 -5.75 4.81 -5.79
N THR A 43 -5.85 6.11 -5.51
CA THR A 43 -5.95 6.63 -4.14
C THR A 43 -7.39 6.74 -3.66
N ASP A 44 -7.59 7.02 -2.38
CA ASP A 44 -8.88 7.34 -1.77
C ASP A 44 -9.30 8.81 -1.96
N ARG A 45 -8.51 9.58 -2.72
CA ARG A 45 -8.80 10.98 -3.03
C ARG A 45 -9.74 11.07 -4.21
N THR A 46 -10.79 11.86 -4.04
CA THR A 46 -11.82 12.07 -5.06
C THR A 46 -12.11 13.55 -5.24
N LEU A 47 -12.54 13.94 -6.42
CA LEU A 47 -13.01 15.29 -6.72
C LEU A 47 -14.30 15.19 -7.49
N ASN A 48 -15.32 15.92 -7.05
CA ASN A 48 -16.66 15.86 -7.61
C ASN A 48 -16.98 17.08 -8.49
N SER A 49 -17.86 16.87 -9.46
CA SER A 49 -18.48 17.95 -10.22
C SER A 49 -20.00 17.80 -10.18
N SER A 50 -20.67 18.92 -9.94
CA SER A 50 -22.13 19.01 -9.89
C SER A 50 -22.58 20.27 -10.62
N ALA A 51 -23.75 20.23 -11.24
CA ALA A 51 -24.37 21.42 -11.80
C ALA A 51 -25.83 21.52 -11.38
N VAL A 52 -26.34 22.74 -11.28
CA VAL A 52 -27.76 23.01 -11.05
C VAL A 52 -28.26 23.92 -12.16
N CYS A 53 -29.21 23.42 -12.94
CA CYS A 53 -29.75 24.10 -14.11
C CYS A 53 -31.18 24.57 -13.91
N ARG A 54 -31.52 25.65 -14.61
CA ARG A 54 -32.90 26.09 -14.87
C ARG A 54 -33.08 26.25 -16.37
N SER A 55 -34.21 25.80 -16.87
CA SER A 55 -34.56 25.83 -18.28
C SER A 55 -35.77 26.71 -18.52
N TRP A 56 -35.81 27.34 -19.68
CA TRP A 56 -36.89 28.17 -20.16
C TRP A 56 -37.15 27.90 -21.63
N TYR A 57 -38.42 27.93 -21.99
CA TYR A 57 -38.82 27.81 -23.38
C TYR A 57 -38.53 29.11 -24.12
N VAL A 58 -38.02 28.99 -25.34
CA VAL A 58 -37.70 30.15 -26.18
C VAL A 58 -38.90 30.47 -27.07
N THR A 59 -39.47 31.66 -26.91
CA THR A 59 -40.69 32.10 -27.61
C THR A 59 -40.41 32.82 -28.93
N SER A 60 -39.21 33.40 -29.11
CA SER A 60 -38.77 34.06 -30.34
C SER A 60 -37.25 33.89 -30.54
N GLY A 61 -36.79 33.83 -31.79
CA GLY A 61 -35.37 33.68 -32.15
C GLY A 61 -34.79 32.27 -31.95
N GLY A 62 -35.64 31.27 -31.70
CA GLY A 62 -35.22 29.91 -31.33
C GLY A 62 -34.52 29.09 -32.43
N ASN A 63 -34.59 29.53 -33.68
CA ASN A 63 -33.94 28.86 -34.82
C ASN A 63 -32.42 29.12 -34.90
N GLY A 64 -31.86 29.92 -33.99
CA GLY A 64 -30.43 30.24 -33.95
C GLY A 64 -29.92 31.14 -35.06
N THR A 65 -30.81 31.83 -35.78
CA THR A 65 -30.45 32.83 -36.81
C THR A 65 -30.41 34.27 -36.30
N GLU A 66 -30.97 34.50 -35.11
CA GLU A 66 -31.01 35.79 -34.42
C GLU A 66 -29.94 35.85 -33.30
N ASP A 67 -29.46 37.04 -32.98
CA ASP A 67 -28.53 37.30 -31.86
C ASP A 67 -29.25 37.67 -30.56
N ARG A 68 -30.58 37.77 -30.60
CA ARG A 68 -31.44 37.98 -29.45
C ARG A 68 -32.54 36.93 -29.48
N ILE A 69 -32.76 36.31 -28.33
CA ILE A 69 -33.87 35.39 -28.14
C ILE A 69 -34.78 35.91 -27.03
N SER A 70 -36.04 35.54 -27.10
CA SER A 70 -37.04 35.83 -26.07
C SER A 70 -37.34 34.56 -25.29
N ILE A 71 -37.22 34.60 -23.97
CA ILE A 71 -37.53 33.48 -23.08
C ILE A 71 -38.69 33.81 -22.15
N GLU A 72 -39.49 32.82 -21.79
CA GLU A 72 -40.58 32.98 -20.82
C GLU A 72 -40.12 32.59 -19.41
N THR A 73 -39.82 33.57 -18.54
CA THR A 73 -39.13 33.30 -17.26
C THR A 73 -40.05 32.90 -16.11
N LYS A 74 -41.32 33.31 -16.13
CA LYS A 74 -42.24 33.24 -14.97
C LYS A 74 -43.58 32.53 -15.23
N GLY A 75 -43.81 32.05 -16.46
CA GLY A 75 -45.09 31.39 -16.82
C GLY A 75 -46.32 32.30 -16.74
N ASP A 76 -46.11 33.61 -16.57
CA ASP A 76 -47.11 34.67 -16.55
C ASP A 76 -47.10 35.49 -17.85
N GLY A 77 -46.41 35.01 -18.88
CA GLY A 77 -46.17 35.74 -20.12
C GLY A 77 -45.08 36.82 -20.03
N THR A 78 -44.36 36.95 -18.91
CA THR A 78 -43.19 37.84 -18.83
C THR A 78 -42.07 37.28 -19.72
N VAL A 79 -41.73 38.05 -20.74
CA VAL A 79 -40.67 37.75 -21.69
C VAL A 79 -39.39 38.48 -21.28
N GLU A 80 -38.28 37.76 -21.20
CA GLU A 80 -36.93 38.29 -21.04
C GLU A 80 -36.15 38.13 -22.35
N GLU A 81 -35.42 39.17 -22.74
CA GLU A 81 -34.52 39.08 -23.88
C GLU A 81 -33.12 38.64 -23.45
N VAL A 82 -32.58 37.64 -24.15
CA VAL A 82 -31.23 37.11 -23.92
C VAL A 82 -30.40 37.29 -25.17
N PHE A 83 -29.17 37.78 -25.01
CA PHE A 83 -28.20 37.92 -26.10
C PHE A 83 -27.46 36.60 -26.36
N ILE A 84 -27.36 36.21 -27.63
CA ILE A 84 -26.63 35.04 -28.12
C ILE A 84 -25.46 35.55 -28.99
N PRO A 85 -24.20 35.24 -28.63
CA PRO A 85 -23.02 35.85 -29.26
C PRO A 85 -22.72 35.32 -30.67
N ILE A 86 -23.44 34.31 -31.15
CA ILE A 86 -23.24 33.71 -32.47
C ILE A 86 -24.56 33.22 -33.08
N ARG A 87 -24.68 33.44 -34.39
CA ARG A 87 -25.76 32.93 -35.23
C ARG A 87 -25.30 31.65 -35.91
N GLY A 88 -25.40 30.51 -35.20
CA GLY A 88 -24.92 29.23 -35.74
C GLY A 88 -25.99 28.41 -36.47
N GLY A 89 -27.26 28.82 -36.41
CA GLY A 89 -28.37 28.11 -37.07
C GLY A 89 -29.01 27.02 -36.21
N VAL A 90 -29.80 26.16 -36.86
CA VAL A 90 -30.61 25.12 -36.21
C VAL A 90 -29.80 23.86 -35.88
N ASN A 91 -30.30 23.03 -34.96
CA ASN A 91 -29.74 21.72 -34.60
C ASN A 91 -28.33 21.79 -34.00
N GLN A 92 -28.15 22.72 -33.08
CA GLN A 92 -26.90 22.89 -32.34
C GLN A 92 -27.17 23.48 -30.96
N THR A 93 -26.23 23.23 -30.05
CA THR A 93 -26.26 23.81 -28.71
C THR A 93 -25.09 24.76 -28.56
N THR A 94 -25.38 26.03 -28.26
CA THR A 94 -24.37 27.05 -27.95
C THR A 94 -24.23 27.17 -26.44
N PHE A 95 -23.06 26.83 -25.91
CA PHE A 95 -22.70 27.05 -24.51
C PHE A 95 -22.01 28.39 -24.37
N MET A 96 -22.31 29.12 -23.31
CA MET A 96 -21.87 30.50 -23.12
C MET A 96 -21.52 30.72 -21.65
N THR A 97 -20.47 31.46 -21.37
CA THR A 97 -20.13 31.90 -20.01
C THR A 97 -19.68 33.35 -20.04
N ASN A 98 -19.99 34.07 -18.98
CA ASN A 98 -19.32 35.32 -18.68
C ASN A 98 -18.13 35.00 -17.76
N THR A 99 -16.91 35.30 -18.18
CA THR A 99 -15.69 34.98 -17.41
C THR A 99 -15.53 35.86 -16.17
N SER A 100 -16.19 37.02 -16.14
CA SER A 100 -16.25 37.93 -14.99
C SER A 100 -17.30 37.52 -13.95
N GLU A 101 -18.28 36.69 -14.33
CA GLU A 101 -19.29 36.18 -13.40
C GLU A 101 -18.79 34.93 -12.66
N SER A 102 -18.97 34.91 -11.33
CA SER A 102 -18.62 33.77 -10.49
C SER A 102 -19.75 33.49 -9.50
N CYS A 103 -20.13 32.23 -9.37
CA CYS A 103 -21.10 31.75 -8.38
C CYS A 103 -20.44 31.22 -7.10
N GLY A 104 -19.12 31.38 -6.95
CA GLY A 104 -18.35 30.93 -5.78
C GLY A 104 -17.05 30.21 -6.15
N ALA A 105 -16.36 29.68 -5.13
CA ALA A 105 -15.06 29.04 -5.30
C ALA A 105 -15.15 27.74 -6.11
N GLY A 106 -14.54 27.71 -7.30
CA GLY A 106 -14.65 26.58 -8.23
C GLY A 106 -16.02 26.49 -8.92
N CYS A 107 -16.80 27.57 -8.92
CA CYS A 107 -18.13 27.65 -9.52
C CYS A 107 -18.17 28.67 -10.67
N ARG A 108 -18.82 28.32 -11.78
CA ARG A 108 -19.11 29.24 -12.89
C ARG A 108 -20.54 29.07 -13.40
N THR A 109 -21.11 30.20 -13.84
CA THR A 109 -22.42 30.24 -14.47
C THR A 109 -22.25 29.99 -15.97
N VAL A 110 -22.81 28.89 -16.47
CA VAL A 110 -22.81 28.54 -17.90
C VAL A 110 -24.26 28.56 -18.39
N ALA A 111 -24.50 29.33 -19.45
CA ALA A 111 -25.75 29.29 -20.19
C ALA A 111 -25.63 28.34 -21.38
N ALA A 112 -26.74 27.71 -21.77
CA ALA A 112 -26.81 26.89 -22.96
C ALA A 112 -28.05 27.26 -23.77
N PHE A 113 -27.93 27.36 -25.08
CA PHE A 113 -29.03 27.61 -25.99
C PHE A 113 -29.12 26.47 -27.01
N GLU A 114 -30.19 25.69 -26.93
CA GLU A 114 -30.56 24.63 -27.87
C GLU A 114 -31.39 25.24 -29.00
N ALA A 115 -30.75 25.46 -30.15
CA ALA A 115 -31.41 26.00 -31.32
C ALA A 115 -32.18 24.91 -32.07
N ALA A 116 -33.47 25.12 -32.28
CA ALA A 116 -34.36 24.19 -32.97
C ALA A 116 -35.50 24.94 -33.67
N GLU A 117 -36.08 24.35 -34.72
CA GLU A 117 -37.22 24.94 -35.42
C GLU A 117 -38.49 24.93 -34.55
N ASP A 118 -38.76 23.81 -33.86
CA ASP A 118 -40.02 23.61 -33.15
C ASP A 118 -39.92 23.73 -31.63
N LYS A 119 -38.82 23.27 -31.03
CA LYS A 119 -38.67 23.15 -29.56
C LYS A 119 -37.34 23.69 -29.05
N PRO A 120 -37.09 25.00 -29.19
CA PRO A 120 -35.88 25.65 -28.69
C PRO A 120 -35.92 25.83 -27.17
N TRP A 121 -34.78 25.62 -26.51
CA TRP A 121 -34.65 25.75 -25.06
C TRP A 121 -33.43 26.56 -24.66
N TYR A 122 -33.59 27.37 -23.62
CA TYR A 122 -32.50 28.11 -23.00
C TYR A 122 -32.29 27.62 -21.58
N TYR A 123 -31.04 27.48 -21.18
CA TYR A 123 -30.65 27.01 -19.86
C TYR A 123 -29.67 27.98 -19.22
N ARG A 124 -29.76 28.11 -17.91
CA ARG A 124 -28.72 28.73 -17.08
C ARG A 124 -28.37 27.79 -15.95
N CYS A 125 -27.10 27.48 -15.84
CA CYS A 125 -26.60 26.45 -14.96
C CYS A 125 -25.44 26.97 -14.11
N ASN A 126 -25.48 26.69 -12.82
CA ASN A 126 -24.32 26.89 -11.94
C ASN A 126 -23.56 25.59 -11.87
N VAL A 127 -22.40 25.54 -12.52
CA VAL A 127 -21.51 24.37 -12.54
C VAL A 127 -20.47 24.57 -11.46
N THR A 128 -20.29 23.57 -10.60
CA THR A 128 -19.35 23.60 -9.48
C THR A 128 -18.41 22.39 -9.57
N VAL A 129 -17.12 22.66 -9.40
CA VAL A 129 -16.08 21.66 -9.19
C VAL A 129 -15.59 21.79 -7.75
N GLY A 130 -15.86 20.77 -6.95
CA GLY A 130 -15.56 20.75 -5.53
C GLY A 130 -14.07 20.65 -5.22
N ARG A 131 -13.72 20.79 -3.94
CA ARG A 131 -12.36 20.52 -3.47
C ARG A 131 -12.06 19.03 -3.49
N VAL A 132 -10.78 18.68 -3.40
CA VAL A 132 -10.37 17.27 -3.35
C VAL A 132 -10.74 16.69 -1.98
N GLY A 133 -11.59 15.66 -1.98
CA GLY A 133 -11.87 14.84 -0.81
C GLY A 133 -10.62 14.07 -0.38
N ASN A 134 -10.43 13.93 0.94
CA ASN A 134 -9.29 13.24 1.55
C ASN A 134 -7.90 13.84 1.19
N ALA A 135 -7.85 15.13 0.80
CA ALA A 135 -6.58 15.82 0.63
C ALA A 135 -5.93 16.11 2.00
N THR A 136 -4.80 15.47 2.28
CA THR A 136 -4.01 15.67 3.52
C THR A 136 -2.89 16.69 3.38
N ARG A 137 -2.53 17.07 2.15
CA ARG A 137 -1.39 17.93 1.82
C ARG A 137 -1.78 18.95 0.74
N PRO A 138 -1.13 20.12 0.68
CA PRO A 138 -1.46 21.13 -0.33
C PRO A 138 -1.21 20.63 -1.76
N GLU A 139 -0.26 19.73 -1.98
CA GLU A 139 0.04 19.12 -3.28
C GLU A 139 -1.10 18.19 -3.76
N HIS A 140 -1.96 17.74 -2.85
CA HIS A 140 -3.10 16.88 -3.19
C HIS A 140 -4.31 17.68 -3.68
N GLU A 141 -4.31 18.99 -3.48
CA GLU A 141 -5.42 19.85 -3.85
C GLU A 141 -5.35 20.31 -5.31
N VAL A 142 -6.53 20.55 -5.88
CA VAL A 142 -6.65 21.20 -7.19
C VAL A 142 -6.91 22.68 -6.99
N SER A 143 -6.09 23.51 -7.64
CA SER A 143 -6.18 24.96 -7.54
C SER A 143 -7.58 25.47 -7.88
N GLU A 144 -8.04 26.51 -7.16
CA GLU A 144 -9.35 27.09 -7.41
C GLU A 144 -9.51 27.64 -8.83
N SER A 145 -8.41 28.16 -9.41
CA SER A 145 -8.40 28.63 -10.79
C SER A 145 -8.69 27.49 -11.77
N LEU A 146 -8.06 26.32 -11.60
CA LEU A 146 -8.31 25.16 -12.46
C LEU A 146 -9.73 24.62 -12.26
N ARG A 147 -10.22 24.55 -11.01
CA ARG A 147 -11.61 24.14 -10.72
C ARG A 147 -12.63 25.09 -11.36
N SER A 148 -12.39 26.39 -11.26
CA SER A 148 -13.26 27.41 -11.87
C SER A 148 -13.21 27.37 -13.40
N MET A 149 -12.03 27.15 -13.97
CA MET A 149 -11.86 27.00 -15.42
C MET A 149 -12.59 25.74 -15.92
N ALA A 150 -12.44 24.61 -15.23
CA ALA A 150 -13.13 23.37 -15.54
C ALA A 150 -14.66 23.51 -15.49
N ALA A 151 -15.18 24.26 -14.51
CA ALA A 151 -16.62 24.53 -14.41
C ALA A 151 -17.19 25.28 -15.63
N ALA A 152 -16.40 26.17 -16.26
CA ALA A 152 -16.80 26.90 -17.47
C ALA A 152 -16.36 26.23 -18.77
N ALA A 153 -15.55 25.17 -18.71
CA ALA A 153 -14.75 24.69 -19.84
C ALA A 153 -15.54 24.35 -21.11
N ILE A 154 -16.80 23.90 -20.98
CA ILE A 154 -17.67 23.60 -22.11
C ILE A 154 -17.97 24.82 -22.99
N SER A 155 -17.79 26.03 -22.47
CA SER A 155 -18.05 27.29 -23.17
C SER A 155 -16.79 28.08 -23.50
N LEU A 156 -15.61 27.62 -23.05
CA LEU A 156 -14.36 28.35 -23.24
C LEU A 156 -13.79 28.08 -24.65
N GLN A 157 -13.34 29.14 -25.32
CA GLN A 157 -12.70 29.04 -26.64
C GLN A 157 -11.17 28.99 -26.56
N GLY A 158 -10.61 29.26 -25.37
CA GLY A 158 -9.16 29.36 -25.13
C GLY A 158 -8.66 30.81 -25.08
N ILE A 159 -7.34 30.96 -24.94
CA ILE A 159 -6.67 32.26 -24.86
C ILE A 159 -6.47 32.80 -26.29
N GLY A 160 -7.08 33.94 -26.62
CA GLY A 160 -6.79 34.68 -27.86
C GLY A 160 -7.92 34.76 -28.89
N VAL A 161 -9.14 34.36 -28.55
CA VAL A 161 -10.30 34.36 -29.48
C VAL A 161 -11.26 35.53 -29.26
N SER A 162 -10.96 36.43 -28.31
CA SER A 162 -11.69 37.69 -28.05
C SER A 162 -11.44 38.77 -29.13
N SER A 163 -11.73 38.47 -30.39
CA SER A 163 -11.69 39.47 -31.47
C SER A 163 -13.07 39.94 -31.94
N LEU A 164 -14.16 39.49 -31.31
CA LEU A 164 -15.53 39.88 -31.66
C LEU A 164 -16.32 40.33 -30.40
N GLU A 165 -16.07 41.59 -30.03
CA GLU A 165 -17.02 42.58 -29.47
C GLU A 165 -17.66 42.41 -28.07
N VAL A 166 -17.39 41.37 -27.27
CA VAL A 166 -17.79 41.37 -25.84
C VAL A 166 -16.65 40.84 -24.95
N ASP A 167 -15.96 41.75 -24.25
CA ASP A 167 -14.65 41.53 -23.60
C ASP A 167 -14.63 40.34 -22.60
N ASP A 168 -15.78 40.00 -22.01
CA ASP A 168 -15.89 38.99 -20.96
C ASP A 168 -16.75 37.76 -21.32
N MET A 169 -17.32 37.69 -22.54
CA MET A 169 -18.20 36.58 -22.91
C MET A 169 -17.47 35.58 -23.80
N GLN A 170 -17.41 34.32 -23.36
CA GLN A 170 -16.92 33.22 -24.18
C GLN A 170 -18.06 32.26 -24.51
N TYR A 171 -17.98 31.62 -25.67
CA TYR A 171 -19.00 30.67 -26.10
C TYR A 171 -18.40 29.56 -26.94
N GLN A 172 -19.05 28.39 -26.97
CA GLN A 172 -18.69 27.33 -27.90
C GLN A 172 -19.94 26.65 -28.43
N VAL A 173 -19.91 26.34 -29.72
CA VAL A 173 -21.04 25.72 -30.42
C VAL A 173 -20.75 24.25 -30.66
N TYR A 174 -21.71 23.40 -30.30
CA TYR A 174 -21.64 21.96 -30.49
C TYR A 174 -22.81 21.49 -31.36
N PRO A 175 -22.56 20.83 -32.50
CA PRO A 175 -23.62 20.24 -33.32
C PRO A 175 -24.45 19.22 -32.55
N SER A 176 -25.73 19.08 -32.90
CA SER A 176 -26.65 18.14 -32.25
C SER A 176 -26.20 16.67 -32.31
N GLU A 177 -25.36 16.32 -33.28
CA GLU A 177 -24.78 14.98 -33.45
C GLU A 177 -23.60 14.71 -32.50
N SER A 178 -23.07 15.74 -31.84
CA SER A 178 -21.98 15.59 -30.88
C SER A 178 -22.51 15.23 -29.49
N ALA A 179 -21.73 14.46 -28.72
CA ALA A 179 -22.13 14.01 -27.38
C ALA A 179 -22.61 15.14 -26.45
N PHE A 180 -21.96 16.31 -26.54
CA PHE A 180 -22.26 17.48 -25.71
C PHE A 180 -23.28 18.43 -26.34
N GLY A 181 -23.50 18.38 -27.65
CA GLY A 181 -24.48 19.20 -28.37
C GLY A 181 -25.86 18.57 -28.50
N LEU A 182 -26.02 17.28 -28.15
CA LEU A 182 -27.29 16.57 -28.13
C LEU A 182 -28.37 17.31 -27.32
N PRO A 183 -29.53 17.66 -27.91
CA PRO A 183 -30.61 18.37 -27.22
C PRO A 183 -31.12 17.64 -25.98
N LYS A 184 -31.35 18.39 -24.90
CA LYS A 184 -31.91 17.93 -23.61
C LYS A 184 -33.38 18.27 -23.45
N MET A 185 -33.99 18.95 -24.43
CA MET A 185 -35.44 19.11 -24.57
C MET A 185 -36.14 19.73 -23.34
N GLY A 186 -35.48 20.70 -22.71
CA GLY A 186 -35.94 21.41 -21.51
C GLY A 186 -35.60 20.73 -20.19
N SER A 187 -34.92 19.58 -20.21
CA SER A 187 -34.59 18.84 -18.98
C SER A 187 -33.42 19.48 -18.21
N ASN A 188 -33.70 19.97 -17.01
CA ASN A 188 -32.67 20.53 -16.11
C ASN A 188 -31.61 19.50 -15.72
N ASP A 189 -32.04 18.29 -15.33
CA ASP A 189 -31.13 17.27 -14.80
C ASP A 189 -30.18 16.75 -15.88
N LEU A 190 -30.68 16.49 -17.09
CA LEU A 190 -29.85 16.05 -18.21
C LEU A 190 -28.85 17.11 -18.66
N MET A 191 -29.24 18.39 -18.66
CA MET A 191 -28.31 19.48 -18.99
C MET A 191 -27.27 19.67 -17.88
N ALA A 192 -27.68 19.61 -16.62
CA ALA A 192 -26.78 19.67 -15.48
C ALA A 192 -25.74 18.54 -15.52
N LEU A 193 -26.20 17.31 -15.76
CA LEU A 193 -25.32 16.15 -15.90
C LEU A 193 -24.36 16.30 -17.07
N ASN A 194 -24.82 16.81 -18.22
CA ASN A 194 -23.97 17.08 -19.38
C ASN A 194 -22.84 18.06 -19.05
N MET A 195 -23.15 19.17 -18.37
CA MET A 195 -22.15 20.16 -17.96
C MET A 195 -21.20 19.62 -16.88
N ALA A 196 -21.70 18.90 -15.89
CA ALA A 196 -20.88 18.27 -14.84
C ALA A 196 -19.91 17.23 -15.43
N ARG A 197 -20.39 16.42 -16.39
CA ARG A 197 -19.58 15.45 -17.15
C ARG A 197 -18.44 16.14 -17.90
N PHE A 198 -18.73 17.24 -18.59
CA PHE A 198 -17.71 18.00 -19.31
C PHE A 198 -16.66 18.59 -18.35
N ALA A 199 -17.12 19.19 -17.25
CA ALA A 199 -16.24 19.81 -16.27
C ALA A 199 -15.29 18.80 -15.61
N ILE A 200 -15.82 17.65 -15.14
CA ILE A 200 -14.97 16.62 -14.54
C ILE A 200 -14.06 15.94 -15.59
N GLY A 201 -14.51 15.86 -16.84
CA GLY A 201 -13.70 15.39 -17.97
C GLY A 201 -12.51 16.30 -18.24
N THR A 202 -12.71 17.61 -18.10
CA THR A 202 -11.62 18.60 -18.20
C THR A 202 -10.59 18.39 -17.10
N ILE A 203 -11.02 18.16 -15.85
CA ILE A 203 -10.10 17.80 -14.75
C ILE A 203 -9.33 16.51 -15.07
N ALA A 204 -10.01 15.48 -15.59
CA ALA A 204 -9.39 14.22 -15.94
C ALA A 204 -8.33 14.35 -17.06
N MET A 205 -8.59 15.21 -18.05
CA MET A 205 -7.62 15.50 -19.12
C MET A 205 -6.44 16.33 -18.60
N CYS A 206 -6.70 17.33 -17.75
CA CYS A 206 -5.63 18.09 -17.09
C CYS A 206 -4.75 17.19 -16.23
N ALA A 207 -5.33 16.24 -15.48
CA ALA A 207 -4.56 15.33 -14.65
C ALA A 207 -3.64 14.40 -15.48
N GLN A 208 -4.06 14.00 -16.68
CA GLN A 208 -3.23 13.20 -17.59
C GLN A 208 -2.14 14.02 -18.30
N GLY A 209 -2.44 15.27 -18.62
CA GLY A 209 -1.52 16.15 -19.34
C GLY A 209 -0.56 16.96 -18.46
N ASN A 210 -0.81 17.03 -17.15
CA ASN A 210 0.02 17.80 -16.23
C ASN A 210 1.31 17.05 -15.88
N GLU A 211 2.39 17.81 -15.66
CA GLU A 211 3.66 17.23 -15.23
C GLU A 211 3.51 16.63 -13.82
N PRO A 212 3.92 15.37 -13.60
CA PRO A 212 3.78 14.73 -12.29
C PRO A 212 4.70 15.41 -11.28
N LEU A 213 4.14 15.70 -10.10
CA LEU A 213 4.91 16.21 -8.97
C LEU A 213 5.41 15.04 -8.12
N VAL A 214 6.72 14.98 -7.89
CA VAL A 214 7.32 14.02 -6.95
C VAL A 214 7.19 14.58 -5.54
N VAL A 215 6.57 13.80 -4.65
CA VAL A 215 6.31 14.17 -3.27
C VAL A 215 6.85 13.08 -2.34
N ASP A 216 7.44 13.47 -1.21
CA ASP A 216 7.96 12.53 -0.22
C ASP A 216 6.83 11.71 0.43
N GLY A 217 6.93 10.38 0.38
CA GLY A 217 5.91 9.51 0.97
C GLY A 217 6.14 8.04 0.68
N PHE A 218 5.14 7.23 0.97
CA PHE A 218 5.14 5.82 0.62
C PHE A 218 4.75 5.68 -0.85
N ALA A 219 5.75 5.51 -1.72
CA ALA A 219 5.49 5.18 -3.12
C ALA A 219 4.81 3.82 -3.22
N ALA A 220 4.03 3.63 -4.29
CA ALA A 220 3.48 2.33 -4.62
C ALA A 220 4.62 1.31 -4.79
N ILE A 221 4.54 0.19 -4.08
CA ILE A 221 5.49 -0.93 -4.17
C ILE A 221 4.80 -2.18 -4.70
N LYS A 222 5.51 -2.97 -5.51
CA LYS A 222 5.02 -4.28 -5.98
C LYS A 222 4.94 -5.23 -4.78
N GLY A 223 3.73 -5.65 -4.44
CA GLY A 223 3.52 -6.71 -3.46
C GLY A 223 3.97 -8.06 -4.04
N SER A 224 4.66 -8.87 -3.25
CA SER A 224 4.89 -10.28 -3.57
C SER A 224 3.85 -11.12 -2.83
N HIS A 225 3.17 -12.01 -3.56
CA HIS A 225 2.34 -13.04 -2.95
C HIS A 225 2.90 -14.40 -3.38
N LEU A 226 3.15 -15.27 -2.40
CA LEU A 226 3.60 -16.62 -2.67
C LEU A 226 2.41 -17.45 -3.16
N VAL A 227 2.33 -17.66 -4.48
CA VAL A 227 1.40 -18.62 -5.05
C VAL A 227 2.08 -19.99 -5.02
N ILE A 228 1.67 -20.84 -4.09
CA ILE A 228 2.09 -22.24 -4.06
C ILE A 228 1.21 -22.99 -5.05
N ASP A 229 1.77 -23.24 -6.24
CA ASP A 229 1.07 -23.91 -7.34
C ASP A 229 0.75 -25.38 -6.99
N HIS A 230 1.63 -26.02 -6.21
CA HIS A 230 1.51 -27.44 -5.86
C HIS A 230 1.54 -27.66 -4.35
N TRP A 231 0.37 -27.54 -3.72
CA TRP A 231 0.19 -27.83 -2.29
C TRP A 231 0.51 -29.28 -1.92
N ASP A 232 0.44 -30.21 -2.88
CA ASP A 232 0.73 -31.62 -2.66
C ASP A 232 2.19 -31.86 -2.28
N TYR A 233 3.14 -31.19 -2.97
CA TYR A 233 4.56 -31.28 -2.61
C TYR A 233 4.85 -30.61 -1.27
N ALA A 234 4.22 -29.47 -0.99
CA ALA A 234 4.35 -28.81 0.31
C ALA A 234 3.89 -29.72 1.45
N ASN A 235 2.74 -30.36 1.29
CA ASN A 235 2.20 -31.31 2.27
C ASN A 235 3.08 -32.57 2.39
N LEU A 236 3.58 -33.11 1.28
CA LEU A 236 4.47 -34.28 1.29
C LEU A 236 5.76 -34.00 2.06
N ILE A 237 6.38 -32.84 1.83
CA ILE A 237 7.58 -32.41 2.57
C ILE A 237 7.26 -32.28 4.06
N LEU A 238 6.18 -31.59 4.42
CA LEU A 238 5.79 -31.41 5.83
C LEU A 238 5.50 -32.75 6.54
N VAL A 239 4.77 -33.66 5.89
CA VAL A 239 4.46 -34.99 6.44
C VAL A 239 5.70 -35.86 6.54
N SER A 240 6.58 -35.85 5.53
CA SER A 240 7.80 -36.65 5.54
C SER A 240 8.77 -36.21 6.65
N VAL A 241 8.94 -34.91 6.86
CA VAL A 241 9.81 -34.37 7.92
C VAL A 241 9.27 -34.72 9.30
N THR A 242 7.97 -34.53 9.52
CA THR A 242 7.33 -34.85 10.81
C THR A 242 7.37 -36.35 11.11
N LEU A 243 7.15 -37.21 10.10
CA LEU A 243 7.29 -38.66 10.25
C LEU A 243 8.73 -39.08 10.56
N ALA A 244 9.72 -38.50 9.87
CA ALA A 244 11.12 -38.79 10.13
C ALA A 244 11.54 -38.39 11.56
N GLN A 245 11.08 -37.22 12.03
CA GLN A 245 11.30 -36.77 13.40
C GLN A 245 10.64 -37.71 14.42
N LEU A 246 9.42 -38.18 14.14
CA LEU A 246 8.72 -39.16 14.99
C LEU A 246 9.51 -40.48 15.07
N VAL A 247 9.99 -41.00 13.94
CA VAL A 247 10.78 -42.23 13.89
C VAL A 247 12.08 -42.10 14.68
N LEU A 248 12.80 -40.99 14.50
CA LEU A 248 14.03 -40.72 15.25
C LEU A 248 13.75 -40.58 16.76
N GLY A 249 12.67 -39.90 17.14
CA GLY A 249 12.25 -39.78 18.55
C GLY A 249 11.86 -41.11 19.19
N VAL A 250 11.16 -41.98 18.46
CA VAL A 250 10.83 -43.33 18.93
C VAL A 250 12.09 -44.18 19.04
N ALA A 251 12.99 -44.12 18.05
CA ALA A 251 14.25 -44.84 18.10
C ALA A 251 15.08 -44.44 19.31
N THR A 252 15.25 -43.13 19.57
CA THR A 252 15.99 -42.65 20.75
C THR A 252 15.32 -43.07 22.05
N ALA A 253 13.98 -43.06 22.15
CA ALA A 253 13.27 -43.56 23.33
C ALA A 253 13.51 -45.07 23.56
N ILE A 254 13.49 -45.88 22.49
CA ILE A 254 13.79 -47.32 22.58
C ILE A 254 15.24 -47.56 22.98
N PHE A 255 16.19 -46.84 22.37
CA PHE A 255 17.59 -46.93 22.74
C PHE A 255 17.84 -46.49 24.19
N ALA A 256 17.18 -45.43 24.66
CA ALA A 256 17.25 -45.00 26.05
C ALA A 256 16.72 -46.07 27.02
N GLY A 257 15.63 -46.76 26.68
CA GLY A 257 15.12 -47.88 27.47
C GLY A 257 15.97 -49.16 27.41
N ARG A 258 16.75 -49.34 26.32
CA ARG A 258 17.69 -50.47 26.13
C ARG A 258 19.04 -50.21 26.78
N VAL A 259 19.42 -48.95 26.95
CA VAL A 259 20.49 -48.56 27.86
C VAL A 259 19.93 -48.78 29.27
N VAL A 260 20.07 -50.03 29.72
CA VAL A 260 20.08 -50.33 31.14
C VAL A 260 21.22 -49.50 31.70
N VAL A 261 20.91 -48.32 32.23
CA VAL A 261 21.75 -47.72 33.27
C VAL A 261 21.83 -48.84 34.30
N PRO A 262 22.99 -49.48 34.49
CA PRO A 262 23.10 -50.52 35.50
C PRO A 262 22.55 -49.92 36.78
N GLU A 263 21.64 -50.61 37.47
CA GLU A 263 21.28 -50.23 38.84
C GLU A 263 22.55 -50.33 39.67
N GLY A 264 23.21 -49.19 39.68
CA GLY A 264 24.62 -49.07 39.81
C GLY A 264 24.78 -47.69 40.35
N GLY A 265 24.42 -47.56 41.62
CA GLY A 265 24.95 -46.50 42.46
C GLY A 265 26.47 -46.39 42.29
N PRO A 266 27.11 -45.36 42.86
CA PRO A 266 28.49 -44.94 42.57
C PRO A 266 29.56 -46.06 42.47
N ILE A 267 29.31 -47.23 43.08
CA ILE A 267 30.07 -48.47 43.00
C ILE A 267 30.17 -49.07 41.58
N ALA A 268 29.14 -48.98 40.73
CA ALA A 268 29.20 -49.50 39.36
C ALA A 268 30.09 -48.63 38.46
N MET A 269 30.02 -47.30 38.60
CA MET A 269 30.93 -46.38 37.94
C MET A 269 32.39 -46.55 38.43
N ALA A 270 32.59 -46.83 39.73
CA ALA A 270 33.92 -47.14 40.28
C ALA A 270 34.55 -48.41 39.67
N ARG A 271 33.75 -49.42 39.29
CA ARG A 271 34.25 -50.61 38.59
C ARG A 271 34.68 -50.35 37.15
N VAL A 272 34.11 -49.36 36.47
CA VAL A 272 34.55 -48.97 35.11
C VAL A 272 35.90 -48.24 35.16
N LEU A 273 36.21 -47.57 36.27
CA LEU A 273 37.49 -46.89 36.49
C LEU A 273 38.59 -47.80 37.06
N SER A 274 38.25 -48.95 37.66
CA SER A 274 39.20 -49.95 38.16
C SER A 274 40.29 -50.36 37.15
N PRO A 275 40.00 -50.67 35.87
CA PRO A 275 41.04 -51.01 34.91
C PRO A 275 41.93 -49.82 34.54
N VAL A 276 41.46 -48.59 34.66
CA VAL A 276 42.27 -47.37 34.47
C VAL A 276 43.19 -47.12 35.67
N ALA A 277 42.67 -47.31 36.89
CA ALA A 277 43.46 -47.24 38.13
C ALA A 277 44.55 -48.33 38.17
N ASN A 278 44.22 -49.56 37.78
CA ASN A 278 45.19 -50.66 37.72
C ASN A 278 46.24 -50.46 36.62
N LYS A 279 45.87 -49.85 35.49
CA LYS A 279 46.86 -49.48 34.45
C LYS A 279 47.78 -48.35 34.91
N LEU A 280 47.29 -47.39 35.69
CA LEU A 280 48.14 -46.35 36.29
C LEU A 280 49.09 -46.91 37.35
N GLN A 281 48.63 -47.87 38.16
CA GLN A 281 49.45 -48.56 39.15
C GLN A 281 50.54 -49.45 38.50
N ASN A 282 50.19 -50.21 37.46
CA ASN A 282 51.14 -51.09 36.76
C ASN A 282 52.05 -50.38 35.75
N SER A 283 51.71 -49.15 35.32
CA SER A 283 52.55 -48.37 34.40
C SER A 283 53.71 -47.64 35.09
N GLY A 284 54.01 -47.93 36.36
CA GLY A 284 55.14 -47.32 37.07
C GLY A 284 55.02 -45.79 37.24
N LYS A 285 53.81 -45.25 37.12
CA LYS A 285 53.49 -43.83 37.35
C LYS A 285 52.47 -43.63 38.48
N GLY A 286 51.92 -44.72 39.04
CA GLY A 286 51.11 -44.68 40.27
C GLY A 286 51.91 -44.37 41.54
N ASP A 287 53.23 -44.57 41.49
CA ASP A 287 54.15 -44.20 42.59
C ASP A 287 54.50 -42.70 42.59
N LEU A 288 54.22 -41.98 41.50
CA LEU A 288 54.61 -40.56 41.33
C LEU A 288 53.51 -39.57 41.73
N LEU A 289 52.36 -40.05 42.20
CA LEU A 289 51.33 -39.21 42.84
C LEU A 289 51.07 -39.60 44.32
N LEU A 290 51.73 -40.64 44.84
CA LEU A 290 51.65 -41.04 46.24
C LEU A 290 53.01 -41.13 46.94
N ALA A 291 54.11 -40.81 46.27
CA ALA A 291 55.43 -40.61 46.89
C ALA A 291 55.96 -39.20 46.59
N ALA A 292 55.36 -38.19 47.23
CA ALA A 292 56.13 -37.01 47.61
C ALA A 292 56.97 -37.44 48.82
N GLU A 293 58.18 -37.92 48.53
CA GLU A 293 59.13 -38.40 49.52
C GLU A 293 59.60 -37.23 50.40
N GLY A 294 59.02 -37.16 51.60
CA GLY A 294 59.36 -36.21 52.65
C GLY A 294 58.52 -36.51 53.90
N GLN A 295 59.06 -37.36 54.79
CA GLN A 295 58.55 -37.65 56.13
C GLN A 295 57.18 -38.37 56.23
N GLY A 296 57.27 -39.70 56.24
CA GLY A 296 56.61 -40.55 57.25
C GLY A 296 55.15 -40.28 57.61
N SER A 297 54.23 -40.65 56.72
CA SER A 297 52.92 -41.15 57.15
C SER A 297 52.23 -42.05 56.13
N LEU A 298 51.74 -43.20 56.62
CA LEU A 298 50.93 -44.14 55.85
C LEU A 298 49.46 -43.79 56.03
N TRP A 299 48.80 -43.40 54.94
CA TRP A 299 47.37 -43.05 54.93
C TRP A 299 46.53 -44.28 54.58
N ILE A 300 45.60 -44.64 55.46
CA ILE A 300 44.66 -45.75 55.23
C ILE A 300 43.25 -45.20 55.16
N TYR A 301 42.54 -45.53 54.07
CA TYR A 301 41.14 -45.16 53.88
C TYR A 301 40.25 -46.25 54.46
N LYS A 302 39.36 -45.87 55.39
CA LYS A 302 38.39 -46.79 55.99
C LYS A 302 36.98 -46.26 55.76
N ALA A 303 36.13 -47.10 55.17
CA ALA A 303 34.71 -46.83 55.04
C ALA A 303 33.98 -47.53 56.18
N VAL A 304 33.25 -46.78 57.01
CA VAL A 304 32.41 -47.33 58.08
C VAL A 304 30.95 -47.05 57.71
N LYS A 305 30.10 -48.07 57.82
CA LYS A 305 28.67 -47.96 57.52
C LYS A 305 28.00 -47.08 58.57
N SER A 306 27.44 -45.94 58.16
CA SER A 306 26.70 -45.05 59.06
C SER A 306 25.32 -45.65 59.37
N ALA A 307 24.68 -45.22 60.47
CA ALA A 307 23.46 -45.84 60.98
C ALA A 307 22.23 -45.70 60.07
N GLU A 308 22.29 -44.84 59.05
CA GLU A 308 21.28 -44.73 57.99
C GLU A 308 21.68 -45.57 56.76
N GLU A 309 20.74 -46.38 56.27
CA GLU A 309 20.98 -47.25 55.11
C GLU A 309 21.40 -46.44 53.88
N GLY A 310 22.63 -46.71 53.40
CA GLY A 310 23.14 -46.20 52.12
C GLY A 310 24.15 -45.07 52.22
N ILE A 311 24.42 -44.53 53.43
CA ILE A 311 25.44 -43.51 53.64
C ILE A 311 26.68 -44.13 54.30
N TYR A 312 27.84 -43.97 53.65
CA TYR A 312 29.14 -44.40 54.17
C TYR A 312 29.96 -43.18 54.52
N ASP A 313 30.40 -43.11 55.78
CA ASP A 313 31.32 -42.08 56.22
C ASP A 313 32.76 -42.55 55.92
N LEU A 314 33.48 -41.72 55.18
CA LEU A 314 34.87 -41.98 54.77
C LEU A 314 35.79 -41.27 55.75
N PHE A 315 36.61 -42.05 56.44
CA PHE A 315 37.62 -41.54 57.36
C PHE A 315 39.01 -41.73 56.78
N MET A 316 39.86 -40.74 57.00
CA MET A 316 41.28 -40.76 56.65
C MET A 316 42.06 -40.64 57.96
N GLU A 317 42.83 -41.68 58.30
CA GLU A 317 43.67 -41.69 59.49
C GLU A 317 45.15 -41.79 59.11
N GLU A 318 45.97 -41.00 59.79
CA GLU A 318 47.42 -40.92 59.65
C GLU A 318 48.09 -41.73 60.77
N MET A 319 48.92 -42.72 60.43
CA MET A 319 49.76 -43.40 61.43
C MET A 319 51.20 -42.86 61.41
N ILE A 320 51.61 -42.24 62.52
CA ILE A 320 52.96 -41.68 62.73
C ILE A 320 53.81 -42.68 63.55
N HIS A 321 54.99 -43.04 63.06
CA HIS A 321 55.94 -43.93 63.74
C HIS A 321 56.86 -43.14 64.70
N PRO A 322 57.10 -43.58 65.95
CA PRO A 322 57.99 -42.86 66.87
C PRO A 322 59.48 -43.14 66.57
N GLU A 323 60.25 -42.05 66.40
CA GLU A 323 61.64 -42.01 65.96
C GLU A 323 62.65 -42.18 67.12
N SER A 324 63.72 -42.96 66.93
CA SER A 324 64.80 -43.15 67.92
C SER A 324 66.01 -42.25 67.66
N LYS A 325 66.29 -41.36 68.60
CA LYS A 325 67.46 -40.46 68.71
C LYS A 325 68.83 -41.15 68.57
N ARG A 326 69.78 -40.50 67.89
CA ARG A 326 71.22 -40.53 68.27
C ARG A 326 71.96 -39.24 67.86
N GLU A 327 72.80 -38.79 68.78
CA GLU A 327 73.52 -37.52 68.86
C GLU A 327 74.78 -37.45 67.99
N GLY A 328 75.05 -36.24 67.45
CA GLY A 328 76.31 -35.49 67.59
C GLY A 328 77.59 -35.93 66.86
N VAL A 329 78.20 -35.01 66.12
CA VAL A 329 79.50 -34.36 66.44
C VAL A 329 79.91 -33.44 65.28
N ASP A 330 80.02 -32.14 65.57
CA ASP A 330 80.75 -31.13 64.79
C ASP A 330 82.26 -31.26 65.01
N MET A 331 83.08 -30.85 64.03
CA MET A 331 84.06 -29.77 64.23
C MET A 331 84.89 -29.46 62.97
N SER A 332 84.97 -28.15 62.71
CA SER A 332 86.00 -27.36 62.00
C SER A 332 86.13 -27.45 60.48
#